data_AF-A0A9E3FRP0-F1
#
_entry.id   AF-A0A9E3FRP0-F1
#
_cell.length_a   1.000
_cell.length_b   1.000
_cell.length_c   1.000
_cell.angle_alpha   90.00
_cell.angle_beta   90.00
_cell.angle_gamma   90.00
#
_symmetry.space_group_name_H-M   'P 1'
#
loop_
_entity.id
_entity.type
_entity.pdbx_description
1 polymer ?
#
loop_
_entity_poly.entity_id
_entity_poly.type
_entity_poly.pdbx_seq_one_letter_code
_entity_poly.pdbx_strand_id
1 'polypeptide(L)' 'GEWGEFNPWQVPMGSSTQAAFELCGVRVLRASHPAEVREVVEAAAAQAYNACTPTAVLLSQRLIGAKEFTK' A
#
# COMPACT_ATOMS: atom_id res chain seq x y z
N GLY A 1 1.11 -6.63 9.79
CA GLY A 1 -0.23 -6.03 9.85
C GLY A 1 -0.10 -4.57 9.56
N GLU A 2 -1.17 -3.97 9.06
CA GLU A 2 -1.28 -2.53 8.89
C GLU A 2 -1.60 -1.80 10.20
N TRP A 3 -1.62 -0.46 10.13
CA TRP A 3 -2.07 0.39 11.23
C TRP A 3 -3.43 -0.05 11.78
N GLY A 4 -3.49 -0.33 13.09
CA GLY A 4 -4.70 -0.75 13.79
C GLY A 4 -5.18 -2.18 13.48
N GLU A 5 -4.42 -2.95 12.72
CA GLU A 5 -4.76 -4.33 12.35
C GLU A 5 -4.19 -5.33 13.36
N PHE A 6 -5.07 -6.06 14.05
CA PHE A 6 -4.69 -7.05 15.08
C PHE A 6 -5.19 -8.46 14.77
N ASN A 7 -6.01 -8.60 13.73
CA ASN A 7 -6.62 -9.87 13.38
C ASN A 7 -5.54 -10.84 12.81
N PRO A 8 -5.23 -11.95 13.48
CA PRO A 8 -4.02 -12.74 13.20
C PRO A 8 -3.94 -13.31 11.79
N TRP A 9 -5.07 -13.54 11.13
CA TRP A 9 -5.08 -14.01 9.74
C TRP A 9 -5.03 -12.88 8.69
N GLN A 10 -5.32 -11.63 9.08
CA GLN A 10 -5.18 -10.45 8.20
C GLN A 10 -3.80 -9.81 8.31
N VAL A 11 -3.22 -9.82 9.51
CA VAL A 11 -1.90 -9.24 9.82
C VAL A 11 -0.82 -9.59 8.78
N PRO A 12 -0.69 -10.84 8.28
CA PRO A 12 0.31 -11.17 7.26
C PRO A 12 0.18 -10.33 5.98
N MET A 13 -1.04 -10.00 5.54
CA MET A 13 -1.26 -9.20 4.34
C MET A 13 -0.59 -7.83 4.46
N GLY A 14 -0.88 -7.09 5.52
CA GLY A 14 -0.29 -5.75 5.72
C GLY A 14 1.24 -5.75 5.85
N SER A 15 1.81 -6.73 6.57
CA SER A 15 3.28 -6.76 6.81
C SER A 15 4.10 -7.31 5.65
N SER A 16 3.53 -8.17 4.81
CA SER A 16 4.33 -8.94 3.84
C SER A 16 4.11 -8.52 2.39
N THR A 17 3.00 -7.86 2.05
CA THR A 17 2.69 -7.51 0.64
C THR A 17 3.76 -6.64 -0.02
N GLN A 18 4.30 -5.64 0.67
CA GLN A 18 5.36 -4.79 0.09
C GLN A 18 6.61 -5.60 -0.25
N ALA A 19 7.12 -6.37 0.72
CA ALA A 19 8.31 -7.20 0.52
C ALA A 19 8.10 -8.23 -0.59
N ALA A 20 6.89 -8.81 -0.71
CA ALA A 20 6.56 -9.74 -1.78
C ALA A 20 6.62 -9.08 -3.17
N PHE A 21 6.07 -7.86 -3.31
CA PHE A 21 6.17 -7.10 -4.56
C PHE A 21 7.61 -6.76 -4.92
N GLU A 22 8.37 -6.25 -3.95
CA GLU A 22 9.77 -5.86 -4.16
C GLU A 22 10.64 -7.07 -4.54
N LEU A 23 10.38 -8.24 -3.93
CA LEU A 23 11.04 -9.50 -4.30
C LEU A 23 10.75 -9.91 -5.76
N CYS A 24 9.55 -9.63 -6.26
CA CYS A 24 9.17 -9.86 -7.65
C CYS A 24 9.67 -8.76 -8.61
N GLY A 25 10.50 -7.82 -8.15
CA GLY A 25 11.02 -6.72 -8.97
C GLY A 25 10.00 -5.61 -9.23
N VAL A 26 8.90 -5.56 -8.48
CA VAL A 26 7.89 -4.50 -8.57
C VAL A 26 8.28 -3.35 -7.64
N ARG A 27 8.40 -2.15 -8.20
CA ARG A 27 8.64 -0.93 -7.42
C ARG A 27 7.39 -0.62 -6.60
N VAL A 28 7.54 -0.49 -5.29
CA VAL A 28 6.42 -0.13 -4.40
C VAL A 28 6.52 1.33 -4.01
N LEU A 29 5.42 2.07 -4.22
CA LEU A 29 5.17 3.36 -3.58
C LEU A 29 4.04 3.23 -2.57
N ARG A 30 4.03 4.10 -1.56
CA ARG A 30 3.07 4.01 -0.47
C ARG A 30 2.51 5.38 -0.11
N ALA A 31 1.20 5.44 0.08
CA ALA A 31 0.51 6.61 0.61
C ALA A 31 -0.15 6.28 1.95
N SER A 32 0.02 7.16 2.92
CA SER A 32 -0.43 7.06 4.30
C SER A 32 -1.30 8.24 4.76
N HIS A 33 -1.21 9.38 4.08
CA HIS A 33 -2.04 10.55 4.30
C HIS A 33 -2.89 10.88 3.07
N PRO A 34 -4.14 11.35 3.23
CA PRO A 34 -5.00 11.64 2.08
C PRO A 34 -4.41 12.67 1.10
N ALA A 35 -3.64 13.64 1.62
CA ALA A 35 -3.04 14.71 0.82
C ALA A 35 -1.96 14.20 -0.16
N GLU A 36 -1.26 13.10 0.15
CA GLU A 36 -0.20 12.55 -0.71
C GLU A 36 -0.70 11.50 -1.70
N VAL A 37 -1.95 11.01 -1.57
CA VAL A 37 -2.47 9.93 -2.44
C VAL A 37 -2.39 10.31 -3.91
N ARG A 38 -2.80 11.53 -4.26
CA ARG A 38 -2.76 12.02 -5.65
C ARG A 38 -1.33 11.97 -6.20
N GLU A 39 -0.40 12.60 -5.50
CA GLU A 39 1.00 12.72 -5.94
C GLU A 39 1.66 11.35 -6.08
N VAL A 40 1.45 10.45 -5.11
CA VAL A 40 2.02 9.09 -5.14
C VAL A 40 1.47 8.28 -6.31
N VAL A 41 0.17 8.37 -6.59
CA VAL A 41 -0.47 7.65 -7.70
C VAL A 41 -0.02 8.21 -9.05
N GLU A 42 0.10 9.54 -9.18
CA GLU A 42 0.62 10.18 -10.39
C GLU A 42 2.08 9.75 -10.68
N ALA A 43 2.94 9.74 -9.65
CA ALA A 43 4.31 9.26 -9.77
C ALA A 43 4.37 7.77 -10.17
N ALA A 44 3.49 6.94 -9.59
CA ALA A 44 3.41 5.52 -9.93
C ALA A 44 2.95 5.29 -11.38
N ALA A 45 1.95 6.05 -11.84
CA ALA A 45 1.46 5.99 -13.21
C ALA A 45 2.55 6.39 -14.21
N ALA A 46 3.32 7.44 -13.91
CA ALA A 46 4.47 7.84 -14.72
C ALA A 46 5.56 6.75 -14.78
N GLN A 47 5.87 6.08 -13.66
CA GLN A 47 6.82 4.96 -13.64
C GLN A 47 6.31 3.75 -14.44
N ALA A 48 5.04 3.41 -14.30
CA ALA A 48 4.42 2.29 -15.00
C ALA A 48 4.36 2.53 -16.52
N TYR A 49 3.91 3.71 -16.95
CA TYR A 49 3.64 3.98 -18.36
C TYR A 49 4.87 4.52 -19.12
N ASN A 50 5.60 5.48 -18.56
CA ASN A 50 6.69 6.12 -19.29
C ASN A 50 8.01 5.33 -19.19
N ALA A 51 8.27 4.72 -18.03
CA ALA A 51 9.48 3.94 -17.79
C ALA A 51 9.28 2.42 -17.99
N CYS A 52 8.06 1.97 -18.27
CA CYS A 52 7.70 0.55 -18.38
C CYS A 52 8.16 -0.28 -17.16
N THR A 53 8.21 0.36 -15.98
CA THR A 53 8.66 -0.27 -14.74
C THR A 53 7.45 -0.86 -14.01
N PRO A 54 7.43 -2.17 -13.71
CA PRO A 54 6.39 -2.76 -12.87
C PRO A 54 6.29 -2.01 -11.54
N THR A 55 5.12 -1.42 -11.27
CA THR A 55 4.93 -0.52 -10.13
C THR A 55 3.62 -0.83 -9.40
N ALA A 56 3.66 -0.85 -8.08
CA ALA A 56 2.50 -1.01 -7.21
C ALA A 56 2.37 0.19 -6.26
N VAL A 57 1.13 0.59 -5.98
CA VAL A 57 0.82 1.59 -4.96
C VAL A 57 0.11 0.89 -3.81
N LEU A 58 0.67 1.00 -2.61
CA LEU A 58 0.03 0.54 -1.38
C LEU A 58 -0.61 1.72 -0.66
N LEU A 59 -1.92 1.62 -0.42
CA LEU A 59 -2.69 2.59 0.35
C LEU A 59 -2.79 2.09 1.79
N SER A 60 -2.26 2.88 2.73
CA SER A 60 -2.27 2.51 4.15
C SER A 60 -3.68 2.51 4.72
N GLN A 61 -3.93 1.60 5.67
CA GLN A 61 -5.14 1.58 6.48
C GLN A 61 -5.41 2.92 7.19
N ARG A 62 -4.37 3.73 7.46
CA ARG A 62 -4.50 5.08 8.03
C ARG A 62 -5.43 6.00 7.23
N LEU A 63 -5.59 5.76 5.92
CA LEU A 63 -6.44 6.55 5.03
C LEU A 63 -7.93 6.37 5.30
N ILE A 64 -8.34 5.17 5.76
CA ILE A 64 -9.74 4.83 6.01
C ILE A 64 -10.04 4.58 7.49
N GLY A 65 -9.01 4.52 8.33
CA GLY A 65 -9.11 4.26 9.76
C GLY A 65 -8.99 2.78 10.12
N ALA A 66 -8.83 2.51 11.42
CA ALA A 66 -8.85 1.15 11.92
C ALA A 66 -10.30 0.62 11.91
N LYS A 67 -10.48 -0.64 11.49
CA LYS A 67 -11.79 -1.27 11.51
C LYS A 67 -12.25 -1.48 12.95
N GLU A 68 -13.35 -0.85 13.33
CA GLU A 68 -14.02 -1.13 14.60
C GLU A 68 -14.97 -2.32 14.43
N PHE A 69 -14.79 -3.34 15.26
CA PHE A 69 -15.69 -4.49 15.32
C PHE A 69 -16.74 -4.23 16.40
N THR A 70 -17.84 -3.57 16.01
CA THR A 70 -19.01 -3.40 16.87
C THR A 70 -19.84 -4.69 16.92
N LYS A 71 -20.50 -4.92 18.05
CA LYS A 71 -21.31 -6.10 18.34
C LYS A 71 -22.70 -6.03 17.71
#